data_AF-A0A519HUE3-F1
#
_entry.id   AF-A0A519HUE3-F1
#
_cell.length_a   1.000
_cell.length_b   1.000
_cell.length_c   1.000
_cell.angle_alpha   90.00
_cell.angle_beta   90.00
_cell.angle_gamma   90.00
#
_symmetry.space_group_name_H-M   'P 1'
#
loop_
_entity.id
_entity.type
_entity.pdbx_description
1 polymer ?
#
loop_
_entity_poly.entity_id
_entity_poly.type
_entity_poly.pdbx_seq_one_letter_code
_entity_poly.pdbx_strand_id
1 'polypeptide(L)'
;MSAAAASRQTGLKRLAAGLAFLCLVLFLLAIENKQAVEAWRALRDEAVPAAGRVADWAGRLPSGTADGLSGLKTAVTTNRRIVTADPRDLVLTGEFGPADEATRVATGAVAFAGADLRFDTGAFLHTQPLRIAAGREAFIAGQTFAERWDAPVDAQIELRRVAPEARNRPVAAFAPCGGAPGVVALLHRQDRVDMMVFRARTIPGPDAPPSALCGVWSYRQR
;
A
#
# COMPACT_ATOMS: atom_id res chain seq x y z
N MET A 1 36.82 -34.20 -51.38
CA MET A 1 37.19 -33.33 -50.24
C MET A 1 35.97 -32.49 -49.88
N SER A 2 35.31 -32.68 -48.72
CA SER A 2 34.41 -31.71 -48.04
C SER A 2 33.51 -32.35 -46.95
N ALA A 3 34.07 -33.08 -45.98
CA ALA A 3 33.31 -33.59 -44.83
C ALA A 3 33.85 -33.12 -43.46
N ALA A 4 35.06 -32.55 -43.41
CA ALA A 4 35.74 -32.21 -42.15
C ALA A 4 35.40 -30.81 -41.59
N ALA A 5 34.73 -29.95 -42.35
CA ALA A 5 34.45 -28.55 -41.94
C ALA A 5 33.16 -28.41 -41.09
N ALA A 6 32.18 -29.30 -41.26
CA ALA A 6 30.87 -29.17 -40.60
C ALA A 6 30.90 -29.51 -39.10
N SER A 7 31.80 -30.39 -38.64
CA SER A 7 31.87 -30.80 -37.24
C SER A 7 32.55 -29.78 -36.31
N ARG A 8 33.47 -28.96 -36.84
CA ARG A 8 34.18 -27.94 -36.05
C ARG A 8 33.27 -26.76 -35.68
N GLN A 9 32.30 -26.43 -36.53
CA GLN A 9 31.41 -25.28 -36.31
C GLN A 9 30.34 -25.56 -35.25
N THR A 10 29.89 -26.82 -35.10
CA THR A 10 28.99 -27.26 -34.02
C THR A 10 29.70 -27.30 -32.67
N GLY A 11 30.98 -27.67 -32.64
CA GLY A 11 31.82 -27.60 -31.44
C GLY A 11 31.97 -26.17 -30.91
N LEU A 12 32.21 -25.21 -31.81
CA LEU A 12 32.37 -23.80 -31.44
C LEU A 12 31.08 -23.18 -30.86
N LYS A 13 29.91 -23.53 -31.41
CA LYS A 13 28.61 -23.05 -30.91
C LYS A 13 28.28 -23.59 -29.51
N ARG A 14 28.64 -24.84 -29.22
CA ARG A 14 28.46 -25.43 -27.88
C ARG A 14 29.36 -24.78 -26.84
N LEU A 15 30.60 -24.47 -27.21
CA LEU A 15 31.51 -23.72 -26.33
C LEU A 15 31.02 -22.30 -26.07
N ALA A 16 30.53 -21.59 -27.09
CA ALA A 16 29.95 -20.25 -26.92
C ALA A 16 28.71 -20.26 -26.00
N ALA A 17 27.82 -21.25 -26.14
CA ALA A 17 26.67 -21.40 -25.27
C ALA A 17 27.06 -21.71 -23.82
N GLY A 18 28.04 -22.60 -23.63
CA GLY A 18 28.58 -22.90 -22.30
C GLY A 18 29.22 -21.67 -21.65
N LEU A 19 29.97 -20.87 -22.42
CA LEU A 19 30.59 -19.65 -21.93
C LEU A 19 29.55 -18.59 -21.57
N ALA A 20 28.52 -18.40 -22.40
CA ALA A 20 27.44 -17.47 -22.12
C ALA A 20 26.66 -17.84 -20.85
N PHE A 21 26.38 -19.14 -20.65
CA PHE A 21 25.74 -19.63 -19.43
C PHE A 21 26.62 -19.41 -18.20
N LEU A 22 27.92 -19.70 -18.29
CA LEU A 22 28.88 -19.46 -17.21
C LEU A 22 28.96 -17.96 -16.87
N CYS A 23 29.02 -17.08 -17.87
CA CYS A 23 29.01 -15.63 -17.68
C CYS A 23 27.72 -15.15 -17.00
N LEU A 24 26.56 -15.71 -17.36
CA LEU A 24 25.29 -15.39 -16.72
C LEU A 24 25.30 -15.81 -15.24
N VAL A 25 25.77 -17.02 -14.93
CA VAL A 25 25.88 -17.51 -13.55
C VAL A 25 26.84 -16.65 -12.74
N LEU A 26 28.00 -16.30 -13.30
CA LEU A 26 28.95 -15.39 -12.65
C LEU A 26 28.38 -13.98 -12.47
N PHE A 27 27.59 -13.47 -13.41
CA PHE A 27 26.90 -12.19 -13.27
C PHE A 27 25.84 -12.23 -12.15
N LEU A 28 25.07 -13.31 -12.07
CA LEU A 28 24.09 -13.51 -10.99
C LEU A 28 24.75 -13.68 -9.61
N LEU A 29 25.91 -14.33 -9.55
CA LEU A 29 26.71 -14.44 -8.33
C LEU A 29 27.43 -13.13 -7.97
N ALA A 30 27.83 -12.33 -8.96
CA ALA A 30 28.47 -11.03 -8.77
C ALA A 30 27.49 -9.92 -8.37
N ILE A 31 26.18 -10.12 -8.55
CA ILE A 31 25.13 -9.30 -7.91
C ILE A 31 25.08 -9.68 -6.42
N GLU A 32 26.18 -9.43 -5.70
CA GLU A 32 26.21 -9.33 -4.25
C GLU A 32 25.50 -8.03 -3.83
N ASN A 33 24.18 -7.97 -4.01
CA ASN A 33 23.40 -7.01 -3.25
C ASN A 33 23.27 -7.56 -1.84
N LYS A 34 24.21 -7.19 -0.95
CA LYS A 34 24.15 -7.49 0.49
C LYS A 34 22.76 -7.20 1.08
N GLN A 35 22.06 -6.19 0.54
CA GLN A 35 20.70 -5.84 0.89
C GLN A 35 19.63 -6.88 0.49
N ALA A 36 19.81 -7.63 -0.60
CA ALA A 36 18.87 -8.69 -0.99
C ALA A 36 19.06 -9.94 -0.11
N VAL A 37 20.30 -10.24 0.29
CA VAL A 37 20.59 -11.35 1.21
C VAL A 37 20.16 -10.99 2.64
N GLU A 38 20.31 -9.75 3.07
CA GLU A 38 19.80 -9.27 4.36
C GLU A 38 18.27 -9.22 4.39
N ALA A 39 17.62 -8.76 3.32
CA ALA A 39 16.17 -8.82 3.18
C ALA A 39 15.65 -10.26 3.19
N TRP A 40 16.37 -11.20 2.56
CA TRP A 40 15.97 -12.62 2.57
C TRP A 40 16.31 -13.31 3.91
N ARG A 41 17.36 -12.90 4.62
CA ARG A 41 17.63 -13.41 5.97
C ARG A 41 16.60 -12.89 6.97
N ALA A 42 16.25 -11.61 6.91
CA ALA A 42 15.18 -11.03 7.73
C ALA A 42 13.83 -11.72 7.50
N LEU A 43 13.46 -11.98 6.24
CA LEU A 43 12.25 -12.72 5.90
C LEU A 43 12.28 -14.19 6.35
N ARG A 44 13.46 -14.83 6.36
CA ARG A 44 13.61 -16.21 6.84
C ARG A 44 13.55 -16.30 8.36
N ASP A 45 14.21 -15.39 9.06
CA ASP A 45 14.28 -15.37 10.51
C ASP A 45 12.94 -14.94 11.14
N GLU A 46 12.18 -14.07 10.48
CA GLU A 46 10.78 -13.74 10.85
C GLU A 46 9.77 -14.83 10.46
N ALA A 47 10.12 -15.79 9.60
CA ALA A 47 9.25 -16.91 9.25
C ALA A 47 9.32 -18.09 10.25
N VAL A 48 10.34 -18.14 11.11
CA VAL A 48 10.50 -19.22 12.11
C VAL A 48 9.46 -19.19 13.23
N PRO A 49 8.95 -18.05 13.74
CA PRO A 49 7.83 -18.06 14.68
C PRO A 49 6.48 -18.35 14.00
N ALA A 50 6.40 -18.30 12.66
CA ALA A 50 5.14 -18.52 11.94
C ALA A 50 4.78 -20.01 11.80
N ALA A 51 5.74 -20.93 11.92
CA ALA A 51 5.48 -22.36 11.85
C ALA A 51 4.54 -22.86 12.98
N GLY A 52 4.56 -22.20 14.15
CA GLY A 52 3.62 -22.49 15.24
C GLY A 52 2.19 -22.04 14.97
N ARG A 53 1.98 -21.02 14.11
CA ARG A 53 0.64 -20.48 13.80
C ARG A 53 -0.10 -21.25 12.71
N VAL A 54 0.61 -22.06 11.92
CA VAL A 54 -0.01 -22.93 10.89
C VAL A 54 -0.70 -24.14 11.54
N ALA A 55 -0.15 -24.65 12.65
CA ALA A 55 -0.78 -25.74 13.40
C ALA A 55 -2.11 -25.31 14.06
N ASP A 56 -2.19 -24.05 14.51
CA ASP A 56 -3.36 -23.51 15.21
C ASP A 56 -4.51 -23.10 14.25
N TRP A 57 -4.18 -22.90 12.97
CA TRP A 57 -5.16 -22.69 11.89
C TRP A 57 -5.74 -24.02 11.40
N ALA A 58 -4.95 -25.10 11.38
CA ALA A 58 -5.39 -26.44 10.99
C ALA A 58 -6.42 -27.06 11.96
N GLY A 59 -6.44 -26.63 13.23
CA GLY A 59 -7.41 -27.08 14.23
C GLY A 59 -8.77 -26.36 14.19
N ARG A 60 -8.92 -25.28 13.41
CA ARG A 60 -10.12 -24.43 13.36
C ARG A 60 -10.91 -24.48 12.05
N LEU A 61 -10.61 -25.44 11.19
CA LEU A 61 -11.44 -25.72 10.02
C LEU A 61 -12.52 -26.76 10.38
N PRO A 62 -13.82 -26.51 10.10
CA PRO A 62 -14.80 -27.57 10.10
C PRO A 62 -14.33 -28.62 9.10
N SER A 63 -14.37 -29.90 9.50
CA SER A 63 -13.99 -31.06 8.70
C SER A 63 -14.48 -30.95 7.25
N GLY A 64 -13.60 -30.48 6.37
CA GLY A 64 -13.84 -30.23 4.95
C GLY A 64 -12.62 -30.64 4.14
N THR A 65 -12.06 -31.82 4.44
CA THR A 65 -10.95 -32.46 3.73
C THR A 65 -11.41 -33.08 2.41
N ALA A 66 -12.04 -32.33 1.51
CA ALA A 66 -12.46 -32.89 0.22
C ALA A 66 -12.24 -32.02 -1.03
N ASP A 67 -12.15 -30.68 -0.94
CA ASP A 67 -12.31 -29.89 -2.18
C ASP A 67 -11.07 -29.14 -2.70
N GLY A 68 -9.88 -29.39 -2.15
CA GLY A 68 -8.60 -28.96 -2.75
C GLY A 68 -8.61 -27.56 -3.39
N LEU A 69 -8.04 -27.44 -4.61
CA LEU A 69 -7.98 -26.19 -5.38
C LEU A 69 -9.38 -25.59 -5.68
N SER A 70 -10.42 -26.42 -5.71
CA SER A 70 -11.80 -25.99 -5.96
C SER A 70 -12.39 -25.24 -4.77
N GLY A 71 -12.08 -25.64 -3.53
CA GLY A 71 -12.47 -24.92 -2.32
C GLY A 71 -11.85 -23.51 -2.25
N LEU A 72 -10.58 -23.39 -2.68
CA LEU A 72 -9.91 -22.09 -2.82
C LEU A 72 -10.57 -21.23 -3.91
N LYS A 73 -10.91 -21.82 -5.06
CA LYS A 73 -11.61 -21.11 -6.13
C LYS A 73 -12.98 -20.61 -5.67
N THR A 74 -13.71 -21.43 -4.92
CA THR A 74 -15.02 -21.06 -4.37
C THR A 74 -14.91 -19.93 -3.34
N ALA A 75 -13.95 -20.00 -2.42
CA ALA A 75 -13.69 -18.95 -1.42
C ALA A 75 -13.29 -17.59 -2.06
N VAL A 76 -12.52 -17.62 -3.14
CA VAL A 76 -12.16 -16.44 -3.93
C VAL A 76 -13.38 -15.87 -4.66
N THR A 77 -14.28 -16.71 -5.17
CA THR A 77 -15.48 -16.24 -5.88
C THR A 77 -16.60 -15.73 -4.97
N THR A 78 -16.68 -16.17 -3.71
CA THR A 78 -17.74 -15.76 -2.78
C THR A 78 -17.41 -14.50 -1.98
N ASN A 79 -16.14 -14.10 -1.87
CA ASN A 79 -15.76 -12.89 -1.13
C ASN A 79 -15.79 -11.64 -2.02
N ARG A 80 -16.99 -11.19 -2.39
CA ARG A 80 -17.25 -9.92 -3.12
C ARG A 80 -16.89 -8.64 -2.34
N ARG A 81 -16.29 -8.73 -1.15
CA ARG A 81 -16.01 -7.58 -0.26
C ARG A 81 -14.55 -7.17 -0.19
N ILE A 82 -13.61 -7.93 -0.76
CA ILE A 82 -12.20 -7.52 -0.78
C ILE A 82 -11.94 -6.82 -2.10
N VAL A 83 -12.12 -5.51 -2.09
CA VAL A 83 -11.77 -4.64 -3.21
C VAL A 83 -10.30 -4.28 -3.10
N THR A 84 -9.45 -4.94 -3.87
CA THR A 84 -8.03 -4.57 -4.05
C THR A 84 -7.91 -3.29 -4.89
N ALA A 85 -6.93 -2.44 -4.56
CA ALA A 85 -6.59 -1.25 -5.35
C ALA A 85 -6.13 -1.64 -6.77
N ASP A 86 -6.47 -0.83 -7.77
CA ASP A 86 -6.10 -1.06 -9.17
C ASP A 86 -4.59 -0.76 -9.36
N PRO A 87 -3.82 -1.58 -10.10
CA PRO A 87 -2.43 -1.27 -10.43
C PRO A 87 -2.18 0.10 -11.08
N ARG A 88 -3.21 0.76 -11.64
CA ARG A 88 -3.15 2.14 -12.17
C ARG A 88 -3.24 3.22 -11.09
N ASP A 89 -3.52 2.86 -9.83
CA ASP A 89 -3.62 3.77 -8.68
C ASP A 89 -2.26 4.27 -8.16
N LEU A 90 -1.17 4.04 -8.91
CA LEU A 90 0.21 4.31 -8.46
C LEU A 90 0.55 5.79 -8.28
N VAL A 91 -0.30 6.73 -8.73
CA VAL A 91 -0.22 8.15 -8.35
C VAL A 91 -1.63 8.71 -8.26
N LEU A 92 -2.08 9.01 -7.05
CA LEU A 92 -3.31 9.77 -6.76
C LEU A 92 -3.36 11.05 -7.61
N THR A 93 -3.98 10.94 -8.77
CA THR A 93 -4.15 12.03 -9.72
C THR A 93 -5.57 11.94 -10.23
N GLY A 94 -6.33 13.00 -10.06
CA GLY A 94 -7.71 13.05 -10.55
C GLY A 94 -8.61 13.91 -9.69
N GLU A 95 -9.82 14.10 -10.19
CA GLU A 95 -10.89 14.81 -9.52
C GLU A 95 -11.88 13.83 -8.91
N PHE A 96 -12.23 14.05 -7.65
CA PHE A 96 -13.14 13.21 -6.90
C PHE A 96 -14.24 14.09 -6.29
N GLY A 97 -15.50 13.75 -6.58
CA GLY A 97 -16.66 14.36 -5.95
C GLY A 97 -16.91 13.79 -4.55
N PRO A 98 -17.69 14.48 -3.69
CA PRO A 98 -18.07 13.95 -2.38
C PRO A 98 -18.95 12.70 -2.54
N ALA A 99 -18.68 11.65 -1.77
CA ALA A 99 -19.46 10.41 -1.77
C ALA A 99 -20.67 10.47 -0.81
N ASP A 100 -20.74 11.48 0.04
CA ASP A 100 -21.83 11.72 0.98
C ASP A 100 -22.03 13.22 1.28
N GLU A 101 -23.16 13.54 1.89
CA GLU A 101 -23.58 14.90 2.22
C GLU A 101 -22.63 15.60 3.21
N ALA A 102 -22.13 14.86 4.21
CA ALA A 102 -21.21 15.41 5.19
C ALA A 102 -19.89 15.86 4.54
N THR A 103 -19.38 15.06 3.61
CA THR A 103 -18.17 15.38 2.83
C THR A 103 -18.39 16.58 1.92
N ARG A 104 -19.56 16.64 1.27
CA ARG A 104 -19.96 17.78 0.42
C ARG A 104 -19.95 19.08 1.21
N VAL A 105 -20.54 19.09 2.41
CA VAL A 105 -20.62 20.29 3.26
C VAL A 105 -19.27 20.68 3.83
N ALA A 106 -18.48 19.70 4.31
CA ALA A 106 -17.23 20.00 5.01
C ALA A 106 -16.09 20.38 4.08
N THR A 107 -16.00 19.74 2.90
CA THR A 107 -14.81 19.85 2.04
C THR A 107 -15.13 20.08 0.56
N GLY A 108 -16.37 19.81 0.12
CA GLY A 108 -16.72 19.82 -1.30
C GLY A 108 -16.04 18.69 -2.06
N ALA A 109 -15.79 18.87 -3.36
CA ALA A 109 -14.94 17.94 -4.12
C ALA A 109 -13.45 18.18 -3.80
N VAL A 110 -12.63 17.21 -4.19
CA VAL A 110 -11.18 17.27 -4.03
C VAL A 110 -10.48 16.86 -5.33
N ALA A 111 -9.45 17.61 -5.70
CA ALA A 111 -8.51 17.21 -6.74
C ALA A 111 -7.19 16.78 -6.09
N PHE A 112 -6.74 15.57 -6.43
CA PHE A 112 -5.42 15.08 -6.07
C PHE A 112 -4.46 15.34 -7.23
N ALA A 113 -3.32 15.97 -6.95
CA ALA A 113 -2.27 16.25 -7.92
C ALA A 113 -0.90 15.97 -7.27
N GLY A 114 -0.52 14.68 -7.21
CA GLY A 114 0.71 14.25 -6.56
C GLY A 114 0.70 14.57 -5.07
N ALA A 115 1.52 15.55 -4.66
CA ALA A 115 1.65 16.04 -3.29
C ALA A 115 0.48 16.93 -2.84
N ASP A 116 -0.29 17.47 -3.77
CA ASP A 116 -1.25 18.52 -3.51
C ASP A 116 -2.69 18.00 -3.48
N LEU A 117 -3.45 18.44 -2.47
CA LEU A 117 -4.89 18.22 -2.35
C LEU A 117 -5.59 19.58 -2.40
N ARG A 118 -6.42 19.79 -3.42
CA ARG A 118 -7.17 21.04 -3.63
C ARG A 118 -8.65 20.78 -3.42
N PHE A 119 -9.29 21.53 -2.54
CA PHE A 119 -10.70 21.35 -2.19
C PHE A 119 -11.57 22.44 -2.84
N ASP A 120 -12.81 22.11 -3.20
CA ASP A 120 -13.77 23.08 -3.75
C ASP A 120 -14.09 24.23 -2.77
N THR A 121 -13.86 24.02 -1.47
CA THR A 121 -13.97 25.07 -0.44
C THR A 121 -12.86 26.12 -0.52
N GLY A 122 -11.90 25.95 -1.43
CA GLY A 122 -10.71 26.79 -1.56
C GLY A 122 -9.56 26.38 -0.63
N ALA A 123 -9.76 25.36 0.22
CA ALA A 123 -8.69 24.82 1.05
C ALA A 123 -7.64 24.09 0.20
N PHE A 124 -6.40 24.10 0.68
CA PHE A 124 -5.25 23.50 0.02
C PHE A 124 -4.36 22.81 1.04
N LEU A 125 -3.97 21.56 0.76
CA LEU A 125 -3.00 20.83 1.57
C LEU A 125 -1.84 20.37 0.69
N HIS A 126 -0.65 20.90 0.97
CA HIS A 126 0.59 20.35 0.44
C HIS A 126 1.07 19.22 1.33
N THR A 127 1.39 18.06 0.76
CA THR A 127 1.71 16.86 1.52
C THR A 127 2.99 16.18 1.06
N GLN A 128 3.61 15.41 1.94
CA GLN A 128 4.79 14.60 1.66
C GLN A 128 4.54 13.17 2.14
N PRO A 129 5.03 12.14 1.41
CA PRO A 129 4.91 10.76 1.87
C PRO A 129 5.49 10.58 3.28
N LEU A 130 4.76 9.90 4.15
CA LEU A 130 5.23 9.55 5.50
C LEU A 130 5.55 8.06 5.60
N ARG A 131 4.56 7.21 5.35
CA ARG A 131 4.69 5.73 5.29
C ARG A 131 3.37 5.11 4.80
N ILE A 132 3.40 3.81 4.51
CA ILE A 132 2.19 2.99 4.39
C ILE A 132 1.93 2.34 5.76
N ALA A 133 0.68 2.38 6.21
CA ALA A 133 0.20 1.66 7.39
C ALA A 133 -0.70 0.50 6.95
N ALA A 134 -0.79 -0.55 7.77
CA ALA A 134 -1.78 -1.60 7.59
C ALA A 134 -3.12 -1.20 8.23
N GLY A 135 -4.23 -1.69 7.69
CA GLY A 135 -5.57 -1.44 8.20
C GLY A 135 -5.73 -1.79 9.68
N ARG A 136 -5.08 -2.86 10.15
CA ARG A 136 -5.07 -3.28 11.56
C ARG A 136 -4.34 -2.34 12.52
N GLU A 137 -3.58 -1.37 12.02
CA GLU A 137 -2.89 -0.43 12.89
C GLU A 137 -3.88 0.52 13.54
N ALA A 138 -3.67 0.77 14.84
CA ALA A 138 -4.41 1.80 15.57
C ALA A 138 -3.99 3.19 15.09
N PHE A 139 -4.96 4.07 14.85
CA PHE A 139 -4.69 5.48 14.51
C PHE A 139 -5.00 6.43 15.66
N ILE A 140 -5.82 5.99 16.61
CA ILE A 140 -6.05 6.55 17.95
C ILE A 140 -6.25 5.41 18.95
N ALA A 141 -6.30 5.72 20.24
CA ALA A 141 -6.60 4.75 21.29
C ALA A 141 -7.89 3.96 21.01
N GLY A 142 -7.74 2.63 20.86
CA GLY A 142 -8.87 1.70 20.72
C GLY A 142 -9.58 1.70 19.37
N GLN A 143 -9.03 2.35 18.33
CA GLN A 143 -9.60 2.28 16.97
C GLN A 143 -8.53 2.05 15.91
N THR A 144 -8.79 1.09 15.03
CA THR A 144 -7.96 0.79 13.86
C THR A 144 -8.51 1.38 12.58
N PHE A 145 -7.66 1.58 11.57
CA PHE A 145 -8.09 2.10 10.27
C PHE A 145 -9.14 1.17 9.63
N ALA A 146 -8.93 -0.14 9.72
CA ALA A 146 -9.81 -1.17 9.19
C ALA A 146 -11.22 -1.08 9.79
N GLU A 147 -11.32 -1.00 11.12
CA GLU A 147 -12.62 -0.86 11.81
C GLU A 147 -13.33 0.45 11.42
N ARG A 148 -12.59 1.56 11.35
CA ARG A 148 -13.18 2.88 11.09
C ARG A 148 -13.71 3.04 9.67
N TRP A 149 -13.08 2.39 8.69
CA TRP A 149 -13.43 2.47 7.27
C TRP A 149 -14.15 1.24 6.72
N ASP A 150 -14.47 0.25 7.56
CA ASP A 150 -15.00 -1.06 7.13
C ASP A 150 -14.13 -1.66 6.01
N ALA A 151 -12.82 -1.70 6.26
CA ALA A 151 -11.80 -2.16 5.32
C ALA A 151 -11.13 -3.46 5.81
N PRO A 152 -10.52 -4.25 4.92
CA PRO A 152 -9.70 -5.38 5.31
C PRO A 152 -8.57 -4.99 6.29
N VAL A 153 -8.25 -5.88 7.23
CA VAL A 153 -7.19 -5.67 8.25
C VAL A 153 -5.79 -5.52 7.65
N ASP A 154 -5.60 -5.97 6.42
CA ASP A 154 -4.38 -5.87 5.61
C ASP A 154 -4.47 -4.77 4.54
N ALA A 155 -5.52 -3.95 4.54
CA ALA A 155 -5.62 -2.80 3.66
C ALA A 155 -4.41 -1.87 3.82
N GLN A 156 -3.92 -1.33 2.72
CA GLN A 156 -2.80 -0.40 2.73
C GLN A 156 -3.34 1.03 2.84
N ILE A 157 -2.94 1.70 3.92
CA ILE A 157 -3.31 3.08 4.21
C ILE A 157 -2.10 3.96 3.93
N GLU A 158 -2.23 4.88 2.98
CA GLU A 158 -1.17 5.84 2.72
C GLU A 158 -1.23 6.96 3.77
N LEU A 159 -0.16 7.12 4.55
CA LEU A 159 0.00 8.27 5.43
C LEU A 159 0.90 9.30 4.76
N ARG A 160 0.42 10.54 4.74
CA ARG A 160 1.15 11.71 4.25
C ARG A 160 1.25 12.77 5.33
N ARG A 161 2.42 13.36 5.51
CA ARG A 161 2.60 14.54 6.37
C ARG A 161 2.12 15.77 5.63
N VAL A 162 1.34 16.63 6.30
CA VAL A 162 1.05 17.96 5.77
C VAL A 162 2.27 18.85 6.01
N ALA A 163 2.78 19.43 4.94
CA ALA A 163 3.96 20.28 4.95
C ALA A 163 3.57 21.71 4.54
N PRO A 164 4.34 22.72 4.98
CA PRO A 164 4.21 24.06 4.42
C PRO A 164 4.49 24.06 2.91
N GLU A 165 3.77 24.89 2.18
CA GLU A 165 4.03 25.13 0.74
C GLU A 165 5.41 25.79 0.52
N ALA A 166 5.88 26.58 1.49
CA ALA A 166 7.19 27.23 1.46
C ALA A 166 7.93 27.06 2.79
N ARG A 167 9.26 26.88 2.74
CA ARG A 167 10.13 26.53 3.89
C ARG A 167 10.02 27.46 5.11
N ASN A 168 9.54 28.69 4.94
CA ASN A 168 9.42 29.68 6.02
C ASN A 168 7.97 30.11 6.29
N ARG A 169 6.99 29.31 5.85
CA ARG A 169 5.58 29.55 6.19
C ARG A 169 5.07 28.47 7.13
N PRO A 170 4.14 28.81 8.04
CA PRO A 170 3.40 27.79 8.77
C PRO A 170 2.45 27.05 7.81
N VAL A 171 2.06 25.83 8.20
CA VAL A 171 0.92 25.14 7.56
C VAL A 171 -0.34 25.97 7.79
N ALA A 172 -1.07 26.26 6.72
CA ALA A 172 -2.32 27.01 6.80
C ALA A 172 -3.39 26.25 7.62
N ALA A 173 -4.30 26.99 8.24
CA ALA A 173 -5.43 26.37 8.92
C ALA A 173 -6.32 25.64 7.91
N PHE A 174 -6.81 24.45 8.30
CA PHE A 174 -7.82 23.72 7.57
C PHE A 174 -9.12 23.84 8.36
N ALA A 175 -10.11 24.54 7.81
CA ALA A 175 -11.34 24.89 8.53
C ALA A 175 -12.02 23.67 9.19
N PRO A 176 -12.10 22.48 8.56
CA PRO A 176 -12.65 21.29 9.22
C PRO A 176 -11.84 20.80 10.43
N CYS A 177 -10.55 21.14 10.51
CA CYS A 177 -9.75 20.92 11.71
C CYS A 177 -9.91 22.03 12.77
N GLY A 178 -10.50 23.19 12.47
CA GLY A 178 -10.47 24.36 13.35
C GLY A 178 -9.05 24.86 13.67
N GLY A 179 -8.07 24.52 12.82
CA GLY A 179 -6.65 24.79 13.04
C GLY A 179 -5.77 24.12 11.99
N ALA A 180 -4.46 24.13 12.20
CA ALA A 180 -3.51 23.51 11.28
C ALA A 180 -3.62 21.96 11.32
N PRO A 181 -3.70 21.29 10.16
CA PRO A 181 -3.58 19.83 10.06
C PRO A 181 -2.10 19.39 10.09
N GLY A 182 -1.86 18.11 10.34
CA GLY A 182 -0.51 17.53 10.46
C GLY A 182 -0.29 16.27 9.63
N VAL A 183 -1.28 15.38 9.55
CA VAL A 183 -1.20 14.12 8.80
C VAL A 183 -2.51 13.90 8.05
N VAL A 184 -2.42 13.36 6.85
CA VAL A 184 -3.54 12.84 6.07
C VAL A 184 -3.35 11.33 5.93
N ALA A 185 -4.39 10.55 6.23
CA ALA A 185 -4.45 9.13 5.90
C ALA A 185 -5.41 8.93 4.73
N LEU A 186 -4.99 8.15 3.73
CA LEU A 186 -5.73 7.89 2.51
C LEU A 186 -5.90 6.39 2.33
N LEU A 187 -7.14 5.96 2.10
CA LEU A 187 -7.48 4.61 1.68
C LEU A 187 -8.05 4.66 0.26
N HIS A 188 -7.39 3.94 -0.66
CA HIS A 188 -7.81 3.80 -2.04
C HIS A 188 -8.67 2.56 -2.23
N ARG A 189 -9.82 2.72 -2.90
CA ARG A 189 -10.75 1.64 -3.23
C ARG A 189 -11.35 1.87 -4.61
N GLN A 190 -10.84 1.25 -5.67
CA GLN A 190 -11.42 1.38 -7.03
C GLN A 190 -11.79 2.84 -7.39
N ASP A 191 -13.08 3.19 -7.38
CA ASP A 191 -13.61 4.51 -7.70
C ASP A 191 -13.67 5.47 -6.49
N ARG A 192 -13.15 5.11 -5.33
CA ARG A 192 -13.32 5.82 -4.07
C ARG A 192 -12.00 6.07 -3.35
N VAL A 193 -11.92 7.23 -2.70
CA VAL A 193 -10.85 7.60 -1.76
C VAL A 193 -11.48 8.00 -0.44
N ASP A 194 -11.12 7.31 0.64
CA ASP A 194 -11.46 7.73 1.99
C ASP A 194 -10.27 8.44 2.62
N MET A 195 -10.55 9.58 3.25
CA MET A 195 -9.54 10.46 3.81
C MET A 195 -9.82 10.72 5.28
N MET A 196 -8.80 10.55 6.13
CA MET A 196 -8.77 11.11 7.47
C MET A 196 -7.74 12.23 7.52
N VAL A 197 -8.05 13.29 8.25
CA VAL A 197 -7.08 14.35 8.55
C VAL A 197 -6.89 14.44 10.05
N PHE A 198 -5.64 14.51 10.47
CA PHE A 198 -5.21 14.64 11.85
C PHE A 198 -4.67 16.05 12.11
N ARG A 199 -4.83 16.52 13.34
CA ARG A 199 -4.35 17.84 13.77
C ARG A 199 -2.82 17.91 13.71
N ALA A 200 -2.30 19.14 13.64
CA ALA A 200 -0.86 19.37 13.73
C ALA A 200 -0.27 18.74 14.99
N ARG A 201 0.98 18.26 14.89
CA ARG A 201 1.74 17.59 15.96
C ARG A 201 1.15 16.26 16.44
N THR A 202 0.12 15.73 15.79
CA THR A 202 -0.34 14.36 16.01
C THR A 202 0.56 13.36 15.30
N ILE A 203 0.90 12.28 16.00
CA ILE A 203 1.42 11.05 15.41
C ILE A 203 0.28 10.04 15.49
N PRO A 204 -0.36 9.64 14.36
CA PRO A 204 -1.40 8.62 14.38
C PRO A 204 -0.85 7.31 14.96
N GLY A 205 -1.56 6.75 15.92
CA GLY A 205 -1.10 5.61 16.70
C GLY A 205 -2.00 5.31 17.90
N PRO A 206 -1.73 4.21 18.63
CA PRO A 206 -2.54 3.82 19.79
C PRO A 206 -2.51 4.84 20.93
N ASP A 207 -1.46 5.68 21.01
CA ASP A 207 -1.33 6.70 22.04
C ASP A 207 -1.94 8.06 21.64
N ALA A 208 -2.41 8.18 20.39
CA ALA A 208 -3.02 9.42 19.94
C ALA A 208 -4.40 9.61 20.61
N PRO A 209 -4.69 10.80 21.17
CA PRO A 209 -5.97 11.06 21.81
C PRO A 209 -7.09 11.13 20.76
N PRO A 210 -8.35 10.88 21.13
CA PRO A 210 -9.48 10.98 20.18
C PRO A 210 -9.60 12.36 19.51
N SER A 211 -9.22 13.43 20.22
CA SER A 211 -9.22 14.80 19.69
C SER A 211 -8.21 15.04 18.57
N ALA A 212 -7.28 14.11 18.35
CA ALA A 212 -6.26 14.20 17.32
C ALA A 212 -6.83 14.07 15.90
N LEU A 213 -7.93 13.33 15.74
CA LEU A 213 -8.66 13.22 14.48
C LEU A 213 -9.49 14.49 14.25
N CYS A 214 -9.26 15.18 13.13
CA CYS A 214 -10.08 16.32 12.73
C CYS A 214 -11.41 15.88 12.11
N GLY A 215 -11.34 14.90 11.21
CA GLY A 215 -12.49 14.47 10.44
C GLY A 215 -12.15 13.35 9.48
N VAL A 216 -13.22 12.76 8.93
CA VAL A 216 -13.19 11.65 7.99
C VAL A 216 -14.14 11.98 6.86
N TRP A 217 -13.69 11.78 5.63
CA TRP A 217 -14.41 12.14 4.41
C TRP A 217 -14.26 11.05 3.37
N SER A 218 -15.24 10.93 2.49
CA SER A 218 -15.25 9.92 1.43
C SER A 218 -15.53 10.59 0.10
N TYR A 219 -14.73 10.29 -0.92
CA TYR A 219 -14.82 10.88 -2.25
C TYR A 219 -14.92 9.79 -3.31
N ARG A 220 -15.65 10.04 -4.39
CA ARG A 220 -15.79 9.15 -5.54
C ARG A 220 -15.23 9.83 -6.79
N GLN A 221 -14.53 9.07 -7.62
CA GLN A 221 -14.02 9.51 -8.92
C GLN A 221 -15.17 10.05 -9.78
N ARG A 222 -14.93 11.18 -10.44
CA ARG A 222 -15.88 11.79 -11.38
C ARG A 222 -15.80 11.14 -12.76
#